data_AF-A0A522IBQ5-F1
#
_entry.id   AF-A0A522IBQ5-F1
#
_cell.length_a   1.000
_cell.length_b   1.000
_cell.length_c   1.000
_cell.angle_alpha   90.00
_cell.angle_beta   90.00
_cell.angle_gamma   90.00
#
_symmetry.space_group_name_H-M   'P 1'
#
loop_
_entity.id
_entity.type
_entity.pdbx_description
1 polymer ?
#
loop_
_entity_poly.entity_id
_entity_poly.type
_entity_poly.pdbx_seq_one_letter_code
_entity_poly.pdbx_strand_id
1 'polypeptide(L)' 'MRAIRGAYRQVIGIPDYERYAEHMALHHPGAPLLSRRAFFAQAIDRKYGRGKQRCC' A
#
# COMPACT_ATOMS: atom_id res chain seq x y z
N MET A 1 2.83 -15.75 -20.84
CA MET A 1 3.55 -14.48 -20.59
C MET A 1 2.68 -13.55 -19.72
N ARG A 2 2.73 -13.69 -18.39
CA ARG A 2 1.80 -13.03 -17.44
C ARG A 2 2.53 -12.17 -16.39
N ALA A 3 3.67 -11.55 -16.74
CA ALA A 3 4.58 -10.97 -15.74
C ALA A 3 4.93 -9.48 -15.91
N ILE A 4 4.26 -8.72 -16.78
CA ILE A 4 4.62 -7.31 -17.06
C ILE A 4 3.42 -6.35 -17.03
N ARG A 5 2.41 -6.59 -16.19
CA ARG A 5 1.37 -5.57 -15.93
C ARG A 5 1.50 -4.91 -14.55
N GLY A 6 2.36 -5.45 -13.68
CA GLY A 6 2.55 -4.94 -12.31
C GLY A 6 3.62 -3.85 -12.16
N ALA A 7 4.59 -3.76 -13.08
CA ALA A 7 5.76 -2.90 -12.91
C ALA A 7 5.48 -1.41 -13.22
N TYR A 8 4.54 -1.11 -14.13
CA TYR A 8 4.30 0.27 -14.56
C TYR A 8 3.69 1.15 -13.47
N ARG A 9 2.98 0.56 -12.50
CA ARG A 9 2.33 1.29 -11.41
C ARG A 9 3.31 1.68 -10.28
N GLN A 10 4.48 1.04 -10.23
CA GLN A 10 5.58 1.47 -9.35
C GLN A 10 6.31 2.70 -9.91
N VAL A 11 6.38 2.86 -11.24
CA VAL A 11 7.07 3.98 -11.90
C VAL A 11 6.43 5.33 -11.58
N ILE A 12 5.11 5.38 -11.42
CA ILE A 12 4.36 6.62 -11.18
C ILE A 12 4.23 6.94 -9.67
N GLY A 13 4.63 6.02 -8.78
CA GLY A 13 4.54 6.21 -7.34
C GLY A 13 3.09 6.40 -6.82
N ILE A 14 2.09 5.98 -7.60
CA ILE A 14 0.68 6.03 -7.23
C ILE A 14 0.34 4.74 -6.48
N PRO A 15 -0.03 4.82 -5.19
CA PRO A 15 -0.48 3.64 -4.44
C PRO A 15 -1.73 3.05 -5.08
N ASP A 16 -1.67 1.78 -5.49
CA ASP A 16 -2.79 1.08 -6.08
C ASP A 16 -3.63 0.36 -5.00
N TYR A 17 -4.80 0.91 -4.70
CA TYR A 17 -5.68 0.38 -3.66
C TYR A 17 -6.33 -0.96 -4.05
N GLU A 18 -6.66 -1.16 -5.33
CA GLU A 18 -7.33 -2.38 -5.79
C GLU A 18 -6.42 -3.60 -5.64
N ARG A 19 -5.16 -3.49 -6.07
CA ARG A 19 -4.15 -4.55 -5.87
C ARG A 19 -3.89 -4.84 -4.40
N TYR A 20 -3.94 -3.81 -3.53
CA TYR A 20 -3.84 -3.99 -2.08
C TYR A 20 -5.04 -4.78 -1.54
N ALA A 21 -6.27 -4.43 -1.96
CA ALA A 21 -7.48 -5.11 -1.53
C ALA A 21 -7.52 -6.58 -2.01
N GLU A 22 -7.14 -6.85 -3.26
CA GLU A 22 -7.01 -8.21 -3.79
C GLU A 22 -5.98 -9.02 -3.02
N HIS A 23 -4.80 -8.45 -2.74
CA HIS A 23 -3.77 -9.12 -1.95
C HIS A 23 -4.23 -9.44 -0.53
N MET A 24 -4.87 -8.48 0.14
CA MET A 24 -5.45 -8.68 1.47
C MET A 24 -6.53 -9.76 1.47
N ALA A 25 -7.41 -9.77 0.47
CA ALA A 25 -8.43 -10.80 0.34
C ALA A 25 -7.84 -12.21 0.13
N LEU A 26 -6.75 -12.32 -0.65
CA LEU A 26 -6.11 -13.60 -0.96
C LEU A 26 -5.21 -14.13 0.16
N HIS A 27 -4.48 -13.27 0.85
CA HIS A 27 -3.47 -13.67 1.84
C HIS A 27 -3.91 -13.44 3.30
N HIS A 28 -4.88 -12.57 3.53
CA HIS A 28 -5.32 -12.19 4.88
C HIS A 28 -6.87 -12.08 4.97
N PRO A 29 -7.61 -13.19 4.79
CA PRO A 29 -9.08 -13.20 4.74
C PRO A 29 -9.79 -12.81 6.06
N GLY A 30 -9.06 -12.47 7.11
CA GLY A 30 -9.61 -12.00 8.40
C GLY A 30 -9.01 -10.68 8.90
N ALA A 31 -8.13 -10.04 8.14
CA ALA A 31 -7.54 -8.78 8.55
C ALA A 31 -8.44 -7.59 8.12
N PRO A 32 -8.54 -6.54 8.94
CA PRO A 32 -9.31 -5.35 8.58
C PRO A 32 -8.68 -4.67 7.35
N LEU A 33 -9.44 -4.63 6.25
CA LEU A 33 -9.08 -3.86 5.07
C LEU A 33 -9.08 -2.37 5.43
N LEU A 34 -7.95 -1.70 5.20
CA LEU A 34 -7.89 -0.26 5.31
C LEU A 34 -8.84 0.37 4.29
N SER A 35 -9.56 1.42 4.67
CA SER A 35 -10.29 2.22 3.68
C SER A 35 -9.32 2.86 2.69
N ARG A 36 -9.80 3.15 1.47
CA ARG A 36 -8.98 3.81 0.43
C ARG A 36 -8.22 5.02 0.97
N ARG A 37 -8.89 5.88 1.74
CA ARG A 37 -8.28 7.07 2.35
C ARG A 37 -7.21 6.72 3.39
N ALA A 38 -7.44 5.72 4.23
CA ALA A 38 -6.48 5.26 5.23
C ALA A 38 -5.23 4.65 4.58
N PHE A 39 -5.40 3.90 3.48
CA PHE A 39 -4.30 3.36 2.71
C PHE A 39 -3.41 4.47 2.10
N PHE A 40 -4.01 5.48 1.47
CA PHE A 40 -3.26 6.62 0.94
C PHE A 40 -2.59 7.44 2.06
N ALA A 41 -3.28 7.69 3.17
CA ALA A 41 -2.71 8.38 4.32
C ALA A 41 -1.50 7.61 4.89
N GLN A 42 -1.60 6.28 5.04
CA GLN A 42 -0.49 5.45 5.49
C GLN A 42 0.65 5.40 4.47
N ALA A 43 0.36 5.40 3.18
CA ALA A 43 1.39 5.46 2.14
C ALA A 43 2.15 6.79 2.15
N ILE A 44 1.44 7.90 2.37
CA ILE A 44 2.01 9.24 2.53
C ILE A 44 2.81 9.32 3.84
N ASP A 45 2.27 8.82 4.95
CA ASP A 45 2.95 8.77 6.24
C ASP A 45 4.22 7.90 6.19
N ARG A 46 4.21 6.77 5.49
CA ARG A 46 5.44 5.98 5.27
C ARG A 46 6.48 6.71 4.42
N LYS A 47 6.03 7.48 3.42
CA LYS A 47 6.92 8.17 2.47
C LYS A 47 7.48 9.49 3.03
N TYR A 48 6.66 10.23 3.79
CA TYR A 48 6.93 11.59 4.26
C TYR A 48 6.89 11.73 5.78
N GLY A 49 6.36 10.75 6.51
CA GLY A 49 6.40 10.68 7.97
C GLY A 49 7.79 10.33 8.47
N ARG A 50 8.74 11.24 8.24
CA ARG A 50 9.95 11.31 9.07
C ARG A 50 9.52 11.87 10.42
N GLY A 51 9.55 11.05 11.48
CA GLY A 51 9.55 11.64 12.83
C GLY A 51 9.07 10.85 14.05
N LYS A 52 8.89 9.53 14.04
CA LYS A 52 8.68 8.77 15.30
C LYS A 52 9.62 7.57 15.50
N GLN A 53 10.87 7.72 15.06
CA GLN A 53 11.98 7.06 15.74
C GLN A 53 12.83 8.13 16.43
N ARG A 54 12.34 8.65 17.56
CA ARG A 54 13.23 9.04 18.64
C ARG A 54 13.12 7.95 19.68
N CYS A 55 14.00 6.96 19.54
CA CYS A 55 14.36 6.10 20.64
C CYS A 55 15.39 6.90 21.47
N CYS A 56 14.91 7.56 22.52
CA CYS A 56 15.68 7.97 23.69
C CYS A 56 14.69 8.33 24.82
#